data_AF-A0A946EY73-F1
#
_entry.id   AF-A0A946EY73-F1
#
_cell.length_a   1.000
_cell.length_b   1.000
_cell.length_c   1.000
_cell.angle_alpha   90.00
_cell.angle_beta   90.00
_cell.angle_gamma   90.00
#
_symmetry.space_group_name_H-M   'P 1'
#
loop_
_entity.id
_entity.type
_entity.pdbx_description
1 polymer ?
#
loop_
_entity_poly.entity_id
_entity_poly.type
_entity_poly.pdbx_seq_one_letter_code
_entity_poly.pdbx_strand_id
1 'polypeptide(L)' 'AAANASWNYLFLSPSQEDLSVLASHLASGAVKPVLDGVWDFHSEDAEAGWQGAFNRSFSGRAKGKCVVKIVA' A
#
# COMPACT_ATOMS: atom_id res chain seq x y z
N ALA A 1 7.01 21.43 30.36
CA ALA A 1 5.95 21.87 29.44
C ALA A 1 5.46 20.64 28.69
N ALA A 2 4.19 20.24 28.88
CA ALA A 2 3.61 19.18 28.07
C ALA A 2 3.55 19.71 26.62
N ALA A 3 4.12 18.98 25.68
CA ALA A 3 4.03 19.35 24.27
C ALA A 3 2.54 19.45 23.90
N ASN A 4 2.12 20.57 23.30
CA ASN A 4 0.77 20.80 22.78
C ASN A 4 0.48 19.88 21.58
N ALA A 5 0.50 18.58 21.79
CA ALA A 5 0.23 17.58 20.77
C ALA A 5 -1.26 17.24 20.80
N SER A 6 -1.93 17.49 19.67
CA SER A 6 -3.28 16.98 19.41
C SER A 6 -3.18 15.74 18.53
N TRP A 7 -3.87 14.67 18.91
CA TRP A 7 -3.96 13.45 18.13
C TRP A 7 -5.32 13.37 17.46
N ASN A 8 -5.34 13.02 16.18
CA ASN A 8 -6.56 12.67 15.46
C ASN A 8 -6.40 11.24 14.91
N TYR A 9 -7.44 10.44 15.02
CA TYR A 9 -7.44 9.05 14.58
C TYR A 9 -8.18 8.92 13.26
N LEU A 10 -7.57 8.20 12.32
CA LEU A 10 -8.22 7.75 11.10
C LEU A 10 -8.43 6.24 11.23
N PHE A 11 -9.68 5.81 11.45
CA PHE A 11 -10.00 4.40 11.68
C PHE A 11 -9.95 3.54 10.40
N LEU A 12 -9.71 4.16 9.24
CA LEU A 12 -9.64 3.51 7.92
C LEU A 12 -10.87 2.65 7.65
N SER A 13 -12.03 3.18 8.00
CA SER A 13 -13.31 2.63 7.58
C SER A 13 -13.34 2.65 6.05
N PRO A 14 -13.95 1.64 5.38
CA PRO A 14 -14.11 1.67 3.93
C PRO A 14 -15.19 2.72 3.56
N SER A 15 -14.86 3.99 3.73
CA SER A 15 -15.69 5.15 3.46
C SER A 15 -14.97 6.12 2.52
N GLN A 16 -15.74 6.90 1.77
CA GLN A 16 -15.20 7.93 0.90
C GLN A 16 -14.37 8.96 1.68
N GLU A 17 -14.81 9.30 2.89
CA GLU A 17 -14.19 10.30 3.75
C GLU A 17 -12.78 9.86 4.18
N ASP A 18 -12.64 8.67 4.76
CA ASP A 18 -11.35 8.19 5.27
C ASP A 18 -10.33 8.02 4.14
N LEU A 19 -10.78 7.54 2.97
CA LEU A 19 -9.93 7.40 1.79
C LEU A 19 -9.48 8.77 1.25
N SER A 20 -10.33 9.79 1.30
CA SER A 20 -10.00 11.15 0.85
C SER A 20 -8.97 11.81 1.78
N VAL A 21 -9.09 11.60 3.09
CA VAL A 21 -8.10 12.05 4.07
C VAL A 21 -6.76 11.35 3.85
N LEU A 22 -6.75 10.01 3.68
CA LEU A 22 -5.54 9.26 3.39
C LEU A 22 -4.86 9.69 2.08
N ALA A 23 -5.64 9.93 1.03
CA ALA A 23 -5.13 10.44 -0.25
C ALA A 23 -4.47 11.82 -0.09
N SER A 24 -5.05 12.70 0.74
CA SER A 24 -4.47 14.01 1.03
C SER A 24 -3.12 13.90 1.76
N HIS A 25 -2.99 12.95 2.68
CA HIS A 25 -1.72 12.67 3.36
C HIS A 25 -0.66 12.06 2.43
N LEU A 26 -1.06 11.23 1.47
CA LEU A 26 -0.18 10.73 0.41
C LEU A 26 0.32 11.87 -0.49
N ALA A 27 -0.60 12.75 -0.93
CA ALA A 27 -0.28 13.88 -1.80
C ALA A 27 0.66 14.91 -1.14
N SER A 28 0.51 15.14 0.18
CA SER A 28 1.40 16.03 0.93
C SER A 28 2.74 15.39 1.31
N GLY A 29 2.91 14.09 1.12
CA GLY A 29 4.11 13.34 1.50
C GLY A 29 4.23 13.04 2.99
N ALA A 30 3.21 13.37 3.79
CA ALA A 30 3.14 13.01 5.21
C ALA A 30 3.07 11.49 5.42
N VAL A 31 2.46 10.77 4.49
CA VAL A 31 2.45 9.31 4.42
C VAL A 31 3.11 8.88 3.12
N LYS A 32 3.96 7.85 3.17
CA LYS A 32 4.60 7.27 1.98
C LYS A 32 4.21 5.80 1.84
N PRO A 33 3.75 5.35 0.66
CA PRO A 33 3.54 3.95 0.43
C PRO A 33 4.89 3.25 0.35
N VAL A 34 5.01 2.11 1.01
CA VAL A 34 6.17 1.22 0.87
C VAL A 34 5.74 0.07 -0.02
N LEU A 35 6.37 -0.07 -1.18
CA LEU A 35 6.15 -1.19 -2.08
C LEU A 35 7.20 -2.25 -1.75
N ASP A 36 6.76 -3.48 -1.51
CA ASP A 36 7.66 -4.63 -1.42
C ASP A 36 8.15 -5.02 -2.83
N GLY A 37 7.27 -4.90 -3.83
CA GLY A 37 7.60 -5.13 -5.23
C GLY A 37 6.47 -4.74 -6.17
N VAL A 38 6.77 -4.80 -7.47
CA VAL A 38 5.81 -4.63 -8.56
C VAL A 38 5.97 -5.79 -9.54
N TRP A 39 4.88 -6.46 -9.86
CA TRP A 39 4.82 -7.64 -10.73
C TRP A 39 3.96 -7.35 -11.95
N ASP A 40 4.22 -8.07 -13.03
CA ASP A 40 3.44 -7.98 -14.26
C ASP A 40 2.21 -8.91 -14.19
N PHE A 41 1.03 -8.37 -14.47
CA PHE A 41 -0.20 -9.14 -14.55
C PHE A 41 -0.18 -10.17 -15.70
N HIS A 42 0.44 -9.85 -16.82
CA HIS A 42 0.40 -10.67 -18.04
C HIS A 42 1.52 -11.70 -18.14
N SER A 43 2.44 -11.72 -17.17
CA SER A 43 3.52 -12.71 -17.12
C SER A 43 3.09 -13.94 -16.33
N GLU A 44 3.32 -15.12 -16.90
CA GLU A 44 3.17 -16.43 -16.24
C GLU A 44 4.46 -16.87 -15.52
N ASP A 45 5.46 -16.00 -15.45
CA ASP A 45 6.65 -16.26 -14.64
C ASP A 45 6.27 -16.38 -13.16
N ALA A 46 6.73 -17.46 -12.51
CA ALA A 46 6.34 -17.79 -11.14
C ALA A 46 6.88 -16.79 -10.09
N GLU A 47 7.92 -16.01 -10.42
CA GLU A 47 8.57 -15.08 -9.49
C GLU A 47 8.32 -13.61 -9.86
N ALA A 48 8.36 -13.27 -11.15
CA ALA A 48 8.20 -11.92 -11.68
C ALA A 48 6.77 -11.61 -12.18
N GLY A 49 5.94 -12.64 -12.36
CA GLY A 49 4.53 -12.51 -12.74
C GLY A 49 3.57 -12.40 -11.55
N TRP A 50 2.27 -12.40 -11.85
CA TRP A 50 1.20 -12.27 -10.84
C TRP A 50 1.28 -13.35 -9.75
N GLN A 51 1.75 -14.55 -10.10
CA GLN A 51 1.95 -15.67 -9.17
C GLN A 51 3.00 -15.33 -8.11
N GLY A 52 4.09 -14.67 -8.51
CA GLY A 52 5.14 -14.23 -7.60
C GLY A 52 4.63 -13.21 -6.58
N ALA A 53 3.79 -12.26 -7.02
CA ALA A 53 3.13 -11.30 -6.12
C ALA A 53 2.24 -12.00 -5.09
N PHE A 54 1.46 -13.00 -5.53
CA PHE A 54 0.59 -13.79 -4.67
C PHE A 54 1.43 -14.54 -3.62
N ASN A 55 2.42 -15.31 -4.05
CA ASN A 55 3.29 -16.07 -3.18
C ASN A 55 4.02 -15.17 -2.16
N ARG A 56 4.53 -14.02 -2.62
CA ARG A 56 5.20 -13.05 -1.77
C ARG A 56 4.26 -12.47 -0.71
N SER A 57 3.04 -12.11 -1.10
CA SER A 57 2.00 -11.60 -0.19
C SER A 57 1.62 -12.63 0.89
N PHE A 58 1.40 -13.89 0.49
CA PHE A 58 0.99 -14.96 1.40
C PHE A 58 2.13 -15.55 2.23
N SER A 59 3.39 -15.26 1.89
CA SER A 59 4.56 -15.71 2.67
C SER A 59 4.65 -15.07 4.06
N GLY A 60 3.94 -13.95 4.30
CA GLY A 60 4.09 -13.13 5.50
C GLY A 60 5.43 -12.39 5.60
N ARG A 61 6.28 -12.43 4.55
CA ARG A 61 7.62 -11.82 4.53
C ARG A 61 7.70 -10.51 3.74
N ALA A 62 6.59 -10.04 3.17
CA ALA A 62 6.52 -8.78 2.44
C ALA A 62 6.78 -7.58 3.37
N LYS A 63 7.63 -6.65 2.95
CA LYS A 63 7.96 -5.40 3.65
C LYS A 63 7.26 -4.23 2.97
N GLY A 64 5.93 -4.27 2.93
CA GLY A 64 5.12 -3.27 2.25
C GLY A 64 3.99 -3.90 1.45
N LYS A 65 3.53 -3.19 0.42
CA LYS A 65 2.47 -3.66 -0.48
C LYS A 65 3.07 -4.42 -1.66
N CYS A 66 2.48 -5.56 -1.99
CA CYS A 66 2.74 -6.24 -3.25
C CYS A 66 1.79 -5.69 -4.31
N VAL A 67 2.31 -5.18 -5.43
CA VAL A 67 1.48 -4.53 -6.47
C VAL A 67 1.57 -5.32 -7.76
N VAL A 68 0.44 -5.75 -8.30
CA VAL A 68 0.36 -6.32 -9.64
C VAL A 68 -0.09 -5.23 -10.60
N LYS A 69 0.73 -4.93 -11.61
CA LYS A 69 0.47 -3.89 -12.58
C LYS A 69 -0.21 -4.49 -13.80
N ILE A 70 -1.40 -3.98 -14.12
CA ILE A 70 -2.10 -4.24 -15.36
C ILE A 70 -1.76 -3.06 -16.28
N VAL A 71 -0.86 -3.28 -17.23
CA VAL A 71 -0.58 -2.32 -18.32
C VAL A 71 -1.22 -2.86 -19.59
N ALA A 72 -2.02 -1.99 -20.23
CA ALA A 72 -2.59 -2.28 -21.55
C ALA A 72 -1.51 -2.35 -22.63
#